data_AF-A0AAV7K9S9-F1
#
_entry.id   AF-A0AAV7K9S9-F1
#
_cell.length_a   1.000
_cell.length_b   1.000
_cell.length_c   1.000
_cell.angle_alpha   90.00
_cell.angle_beta   90.00
_cell.angle_gamma   90.00
#
_symmetry.space_group_name_H-M   'P 1'
#
loop_
_entity.id
_entity.type
_entity.pdbx_description
1 polymer ?
#
loop_
_entity_poly.entity_id
_entity_poly.type
_entity_poly.pdbx_seq_one_letter_code
_entity_poly.pdbx_strand_id
1 'polypeptide(L)'
;MIYGWDPAWFLFLYLFKCLKSLPNFLLVSRFAHTVVTKWNDILQRFNSYLPSLELLVDPGMKTHFWQVLFTALGCVFPTSGVIPSINRLIFLDILTHRELIKHIHASAMVEGRLEDVLRLVILNWKSREYKLVKHKAAPFHGAGNERKERDNLMYLSQQQGFISYVLQDPEEFLSSINDDSTRLHMMVLSNCTQSLKKRAQLWIDKLQQLTEFITIWMDCQAKWIYISSVYVEFAVLGTHTQEVERFKQLNTNYQSLVNTLFENKKMLHLIGVRVEANLQLVEDTNYLIGRLMTQQRELSEMMKYMKNMVEEARKIFSRAFYLSQQQILYLYIHTGNPKALLPQLKLCFPGVHNVVWVADSSADKLSSLGDVNRESIYL
;
A
#
# COMPACT_ATOMS: atom_id res chain seq x y z
N MET A 1 -22.07 -6.19 29.58
CA MET A 1 -23.33 -6.13 30.33
C MET A 1 -23.16 -6.96 31.59
N ILE A 2 -22.87 -6.33 32.72
CA ILE A 2 -22.90 -7.01 34.01
C ILE A 2 -24.37 -7.04 34.42
N TYR A 3 -25.01 -8.20 34.24
CA TYR A 3 -26.34 -8.45 34.78
C TYR A 3 -26.25 -8.50 36.31
N GLY A 4 -27.16 -7.81 36.98
CA GLY A 4 -27.41 -7.99 38.41
C GLY A 4 -26.79 -6.92 39.31
N TRP A 5 -27.20 -5.65 39.13
CA TRP A 5 -27.19 -4.73 40.27
C TRP A 5 -28.41 -5.09 41.12
N ASP A 6 -28.14 -5.85 42.19
CA ASP A 6 -29.13 -6.24 43.19
C ASP A 6 -29.75 -4.97 43.80
N PRO A 7 -31.09 -4.82 43.88
CA PRO A 7 -31.78 -3.68 44.52
C PRO A 7 -31.29 -3.38 45.95
N ALA A 8 -30.64 -4.36 46.59
CA ALA A 8 -29.93 -4.21 47.85
C ALA A 8 -28.86 -3.09 47.85
N TRP A 9 -28.22 -2.80 46.72
CA TRP A 9 -27.20 -1.73 46.62
C TRP A 9 -27.80 -0.33 46.73
N PHE A 10 -29.00 -0.11 46.19
CA PHE A 10 -29.72 1.15 46.37
C PHE A 10 -30.20 1.32 47.82
N LEU A 11 -30.65 0.23 48.45
CA LEU A 11 -30.96 0.23 49.88
C LEU A 11 -29.72 0.52 50.74
N PHE A 12 -28.54 0.00 50.37
CA PHE A 12 -27.28 0.24 51.07
C PHE A 12 -26.81 1.70 50.94
N LEU A 13 -26.89 2.29 49.75
CA LEU A 13 -26.58 3.71 49.51
C LEU A 13 -27.60 4.65 50.18
N TYR A 14 -28.87 4.27 50.21
CA TYR A 14 -29.93 5.02 50.90
C TYR A 14 -29.77 4.95 52.42
N LEU A 15 -29.46 3.77 52.97
CA LEU A 15 -29.08 3.57 54.38
C LEU A 15 -27.82 4.37 54.73
N PHE A 16 -26.81 4.39 53.85
CA PHE A 16 -25.58 5.18 54.05
C PHE A 16 -25.85 6.69 54.05
N LYS A 17 -26.74 7.17 53.17
CA LYS A 17 -27.17 8.57 53.13
C LYS A 17 -27.99 8.96 54.36
N CYS A 18 -28.87 8.07 54.84
CA CYS A 18 -29.61 8.23 56.09
C CYS A 18 -28.70 8.19 57.33
N LEU A 19 -27.73 7.28 57.39
CA LEU A 19 -26.77 7.14 58.49
C LEU A 19 -25.82 8.34 58.59
N LYS A 20 -25.39 8.90 57.44
CA LYS A 20 -24.55 10.10 57.40
C LYS A 20 -25.33 11.38 57.73
N SER A 21 -26.66 11.38 57.57
CA SER A 21 -27.54 12.52 57.85
C SER A 21 -28.00 12.65 59.30
N LEU A 22 -27.66 11.67 60.17
CA LEU A 22 -28.01 11.69 61.59
C LEU A 22 -26.79 12.15 62.41
N PRO A 23 -26.72 13.40 62.87
CA PRO A 23 -25.56 13.92 63.60
C PRO A 23 -25.37 13.29 64.99
N ASN A 24 -26.35 12.49 65.46
CA ASN A 24 -26.42 12.00 66.84
C ASN A 24 -26.56 10.47 66.98
N PHE A 25 -26.33 9.67 65.93
CA PHE A 25 -26.37 8.20 66.07
C PHE A 25 -25.25 7.65 66.97
N LEU A 26 -24.19 8.44 67.22
CA LEU A 26 -23.08 8.10 68.12
C LEU A 26 -23.40 8.28 69.62
N LEU A 27 -24.54 8.87 69.99
CA LEU A 27 -24.83 9.22 71.39
C LEU A 27 -25.84 8.29 72.10
N VAL A 28 -26.43 7.30 71.40
CA VAL A 28 -27.41 6.41 72.03
C VAL A 28 -26.90 4.97 72.13
N SER A 29 -26.54 4.63 73.37
CA SER A 29 -26.29 3.30 73.93
C SER A 29 -24.87 2.71 73.74
N ARG A 30 -24.28 2.32 74.87
CA ARG A 30 -23.00 1.60 75.04
C ARG A 30 -22.87 0.29 74.24
N PHE A 31 -23.92 -0.17 73.55
CA PHE A 31 -23.92 -1.37 72.71
C PHE A 31 -23.75 -1.06 71.20
N ALA A 32 -23.92 0.19 70.77
CA ALA A 32 -23.77 0.58 69.37
C ALA A 32 -22.30 0.63 68.92
N HIS A 33 -21.35 0.82 69.85
CA HIS A 33 -19.94 1.00 69.49
C HIS A 33 -19.34 -0.21 68.78
N THR A 34 -19.55 -1.44 69.23
CA THR A 34 -18.87 -2.62 68.65
C THR A 34 -19.41 -3.05 67.30
N VAL A 35 -20.72 -2.90 67.07
CA VAL A 35 -21.35 -3.25 65.78
C VAL A 35 -21.05 -2.17 64.74
N VAL A 36 -21.16 -0.89 65.13
CA VAL A 36 -20.87 0.25 64.24
C VAL A 36 -19.38 0.33 63.92
N THR A 37 -18.49 0.05 64.87
CA THR A 37 -17.03 -0.01 64.57
C THR A 37 -16.71 -1.16 63.64
N LYS A 38 -17.26 -2.37 63.88
CA LYS A 38 -17.09 -3.51 62.96
C LYS A 38 -17.60 -3.20 61.55
N TRP A 39 -18.75 -2.53 61.44
CA TRP A 39 -19.28 -2.09 60.14
C TRP A 39 -18.39 -1.06 59.47
N ASN A 40 -17.89 -0.08 60.21
CA ASN A 40 -16.97 0.92 59.69
C ASN A 40 -15.64 0.28 59.24
N ASP A 41 -15.13 -0.71 59.98
CA ASP A 41 -13.92 -1.46 59.61
C ASP A 41 -14.12 -2.27 58.33
N ILE A 42 -15.28 -2.93 58.18
CA ILE A 42 -15.65 -3.65 56.95
C ILE A 42 -15.74 -2.68 55.76
N LEU A 43 -16.36 -1.51 55.97
CA LEU A 43 -16.47 -0.47 54.95
C LEU A 43 -15.10 0.10 54.56
N GLN A 44 -14.21 0.37 55.51
CA GLN A 44 -12.86 0.86 55.23
C GLN A 44 -12.02 -0.17 54.48
N ARG A 45 -12.13 -1.46 54.86
CA ARG A 45 -11.49 -2.56 54.11
C ARG A 45 -12.02 -2.65 52.69
N PHE A 46 -13.33 -2.58 52.49
CA PHE A 46 -13.90 -2.59 51.14
C PHE A 46 -13.46 -1.38 50.31
N ASN A 47 -13.42 -0.19 50.92
CA ASN A 47 -12.95 1.03 50.28
C ASN A 47 -11.48 0.92 49.85
N SER A 48 -10.66 0.17 50.58
CA SER A 48 -9.26 -0.10 50.21
C SER A 48 -9.13 -0.98 48.96
N TYR A 49 -10.14 -1.81 48.65
CA TYR A 49 -10.15 -2.69 47.47
C TYR A 49 -10.69 -2.02 46.21
N LEU A 50 -11.45 -0.92 46.33
CA LEU A 50 -12.06 -0.23 45.19
C LEU A 50 -11.07 0.17 44.08
N PRO A 51 -9.89 0.75 44.38
CA PRO A 51 -8.92 1.09 43.33
C PRO A 51 -8.40 -0.13 42.57
N SER A 52 -8.28 -1.28 43.24
CA SER A 52 -7.87 -2.54 42.59
C SER A 52 -9.00 -3.12 41.74
N LEU A 53 -10.24 -3.03 42.22
CA LEU A 53 -11.42 -3.49 41.47
C LEU A 53 -11.65 -2.65 40.21
N GLU A 54 -11.45 -1.33 40.28
CA GLU A 54 -11.60 -0.44 39.12
C GLU A 54 -10.65 -0.83 37.98
N LEU A 55 -9.38 -1.17 38.30
CA LEU A 55 -8.41 -1.67 37.32
C LEU A 55 -8.81 -3.03 36.73
N LEU A 56 -9.40 -3.91 37.54
CA LEU A 56 -9.79 -5.25 37.11
C LEU A 56 -11.06 -5.27 36.25
N VAL A 57 -11.89 -4.23 36.33
CA VAL A 57 -13.14 -4.10 35.56
C VAL A 57 -12.90 -3.54 34.16
N ASP A 58 -11.70 -3.04 33.87
CA ASP A 58 -11.32 -2.52 32.56
C ASP A 58 -11.58 -3.55 31.43
N PRO A 59 -12.25 -3.18 30.31
CA PRO A 59 -12.46 -4.07 29.17
C PRO A 59 -11.18 -4.67 28.58
N GLY A 60 -10.00 -4.08 28.82
CA GLY A 60 -8.71 -4.65 28.44
C GLY A 60 -8.35 -5.95 29.19
N MET A 61 -8.95 -6.21 30.35
CA MET A 61 -8.69 -7.40 31.18
C MET A 61 -9.36 -8.67 30.61
N LYS A 62 -8.75 -9.21 29.55
CA LYS A 62 -9.13 -10.47 28.90
C LYS A 62 -8.78 -11.70 29.75
N THR A 63 -9.36 -12.85 29.37
CA THR A 63 -9.23 -14.14 30.07
C THR A 63 -7.78 -14.57 30.33
N HIS A 64 -6.85 -14.33 29.41
CA HIS A 64 -5.44 -14.70 29.62
C HIS A 64 -4.74 -13.85 30.69
N PHE A 65 -5.08 -12.57 30.83
CA PHE A 65 -4.55 -11.73 31.92
C PHE A 65 -5.06 -12.18 33.28
N TRP A 66 -6.31 -12.65 33.34
CA TRP A 66 -6.83 -13.29 34.54
C TRP A 66 -6.08 -14.60 34.86
N GLN A 67 -5.74 -15.41 33.86
CA GLN A 67 -4.91 -16.61 34.08
C GLN A 67 -3.52 -16.26 34.61
N VAL A 68 -2.86 -15.24 34.05
CA VAL A 68 -1.55 -14.76 34.52
C VAL A 68 -1.63 -14.28 35.96
N LEU A 69 -2.66 -13.50 36.29
CA LEU A 69 -2.90 -12.98 37.64
C LEU A 69 -3.11 -14.11 38.66
N PHE A 70 -3.91 -15.11 38.32
CA PHE A 70 -4.14 -16.28 39.18
C PHE A 70 -2.87 -17.12 39.35
N THR A 71 -2.13 -17.35 38.27
CA THR A 71 -0.87 -18.12 38.28
C THR A 71 0.19 -17.43 39.14
N ALA A 72 0.32 -16.11 39.03
CA ALA A 72 1.26 -15.31 39.82
C ALA A 72 1.00 -15.39 41.33
N LEU A 73 -0.26 -15.65 41.72
CA LEU A 73 -0.71 -15.78 43.10
C LEU A 73 -0.82 -17.25 43.55
N GLY A 74 -0.36 -18.21 42.73
CA GLY A 74 -0.43 -19.64 43.04
C GLY A 74 -1.86 -20.21 43.08
N CYS A 75 -2.84 -19.48 42.53
CA CYS A 75 -4.24 -19.85 42.51
C CYS A 75 -4.60 -20.53 41.17
N VAL A 76 -5.50 -21.52 41.21
CA VAL A 76 -6.01 -22.15 39.99
C VAL A 76 -7.11 -21.29 39.39
N PHE A 77 -6.93 -20.85 38.14
CA PHE A 77 -7.97 -20.13 37.42
C PHE A 77 -9.14 -21.08 37.07
N PRO A 78 -10.41 -20.68 37.26
CA PRO A 78 -11.55 -21.54 36.96
C PRO A 78 -11.59 -21.97 35.50
N THR A 79 -11.72 -23.27 35.25
CA THR A 79 -11.77 -23.87 33.90
C THR A 79 -12.97 -23.41 33.06
N SER A 80 -13.96 -22.76 33.67
CA SER A 80 -15.15 -22.24 32.98
C SER A 80 -14.91 -20.95 32.20
N GLY A 81 -13.76 -20.29 32.37
CA GLY A 81 -13.48 -19.00 31.70
C GLY A 81 -14.31 -17.82 32.22
N VAL A 82 -15.12 -18.03 33.26
CA VAL A 82 -15.96 -17.00 33.86
C VAL A 82 -15.14 -16.17 34.85
N ILE A 83 -15.28 -14.84 34.77
CA ILE A 83 -14.65 -13.90 35.71
C ILE A 83 -15.14 -14.23 37.12
N PRO A 84 -14.24 -14.44 38.10
CA PRO A 84 -14.64 -14.82 39.45
C PRO A 84 -15.43 -13.71 40.14
N SER A 85 -16.41 -14.10 40.96
CA SER A 85 -17.16 -13.17 41.81
C SER A 85 -16.23 -12.40 42.76
N ILE A 86 -16.63 -11.18 43.15
CA ILE A 86 -15.87 -10.33 44.07
C ILE A 86 -15.60 -11.05 45.40
N ASN A 87 -16.57 -11.82 45.92
CA ASN A 87 -16.39 -12.61 47.13
C ASN A 87 -15.26 -13.65 46.99
N ARG A 88 -15.09 -14.23 45.80
CA ARG A 88 -13.99 -15.16 45.53
C ARG A 88 -12.64 -14.44 45.44
N LEU A 89 -12.61 -13.24 44.89
CA LEU A 89 -11.40 -12.40 44.83
C LEU A 89 -10.94 -11.95 46.23
N ILE A 90 -11.89 -11.60 47.10
CA ILE A 90 -11.62 -11.26 48.51
C ILE A 90 -11.14 -12.49 49.28
N PHE A 91 -11.77 -13.65 49.08
CA PHE A 91 -11.37 -14.89 49.75
C PHE A 91 -9.95 -15.34 49.40
N LEU A 92 -9.53 -15.13 48.15
CA LEU A 92 -8.20 -15.49 47.66
C LEU A 92 -7.13 -14.42 47.95
N ASP A 93 -7.49 -13.37 48.70
CA ASP A 93 -6.64 -12.21 49.03
C ASP A 93 -5.96 -11.56 47.82
N ILE A 94 -6.60 -11.64 46.64
CA ILE A 94 -6.01 -11.12 45.40
C ILE A 94 -5.96 -9.59 45.44
N LEU A 95 -6.97 -8.97 46.06
CA LEU A 95 -7.19 -7.52 46.04
C LEU A 95 -6.18 -6.74 46.91
N THR A 96 -5.45 -7.42 47.80
CA THR A 96 -4.36 -6.82 48.60
C THR A 96 -3.09 -6.63 47.79
N HIS A 97 -2.89 -7.43 46.73
CA HIS A 97 -1.73 -7.35 45.82
C HIS A 97 -1.86 -6.25 44.76
N ARG A 98 -2.03 -5.00 45.21
CA ARG A 98 -2.30 -3.84 44.34
C ARG A 98 -1.23 -3.61 43.27
N GLU A 99 0.04 -3.77 43.60
CA GLU A 99 1.13 -3.51 42.64
C GLU A 99 1.18 -4.54 41.50
N LEU A 100 0.89 -5.81 41.79
CA LEU A 100 0.76 -6.85 40.76
C LEU A 100 -0.44 -6.57 39.85
N ILE A 101 -1.59 -6.17 40.43
CA ILE A 101 -2.78 -5.80 39.67
C ILE A 101 -2.48 -4.62 38.74
N LYS A 102 -1.82 -3.57 39.23
CA LYS A 102 -1.41 -2.42 38.41
C LYS A 102 -0.49 -2.82 37.26
N HIS A 103 0.49 -3.69 37.51
CA HIS A 103 1.42 -4.14 36.47
C HIS A 103 0.71 -4.94 35.38
N ILE A 104 -0.16 -5.88 35.77
CA ILE A 104 -0.93 -6.71 34.83
C ILE A 104 -1.93 -5.85 34.04
N HIS A 105 -2.63 -4.93 34.72
CA HIS A 105 -3.53 -3.98 34.06
C HIS A 105 -2.77 -3.10 33.05
N ALA A 106 -1.59 -2.58 33.40
CA ALA A 106 -0.77 -1.81 32.48
C ALA A 106 -0.38 -2.62 31.23
N SER A 107 -0.06 -3.91 31.39
CA SER A 107 0.21 -4.82 30.28
C SER A 107 -1.04 -5.07 29.42
N ALA A 108 -2.21 -5.23 30.05
CA ALA A 108 -3.49 -5.38 29.36
C ALA A 108 -3.87 -4.14 28.54
N MET A 109 -3.62 -2.95 29.08
CA MET A 109 -3.83 -1.68 28.37
C MET A 109 -2.92 -1.52 27.16
N VAL A 110 -1.66 -1.96 27.25
CA VAL A 110 -0.76 -1.98 26.09
C VAL A 110 -1.29 -2.95 25.02
N GLU A 111 -1.69 -4.17 25.40
CA GLU A 111 -2.21 -5.15 24.45
C GLU A 111 -3.52 -4.68 23.78
N GLY A 112 -4.45 -4.08 24.53
CA GLY A 112 -5.69 -3.53 23.98
C GLY A 112 -5.41 -2.46 22.92
N ARG A 113 -4.49 -1.53 23.20
CA ARG A 113 -4.06 -0.51 22.22
C ARG A 113 -3.46 -1.13 20.95
N LEU A 114 -2.65 -2.18 21.10
CA LEU A 114 -2.05 -2.88 19.95
C LEU A 114 -3.11 -3.59 19.10
N GLU A 115 -4.12 -4.17 19.73
CA GLU A 115 -5.24 -4.77 19.01
C GLU A 115 -6.08 -3.73 18.27
N ASP A 116 -6.29 -2.56 18.86
CA ASP A 116 -6.96 -1.43 18.19
C ASP A 116 -6.16 -0.94 16.99
N VAL A 117 -4.83 -0.82 17.12
CA VAL A 117 -3.93 -0.48 16.00
C VAL A 117 -4.06 -1.50 14.87
N LEU A 118 -3.97 -2.80 15.19
CA LEU A 118 -4.14 -3.85 14.19
C LEU A 118 -5.52 -3.76 13.52
N ARG A 119 -6.59 -3.57 14.30
CA ARG A 119 -7.94 -3.45 13.78
C ARG A 119 -8.08 -2.26 12.83
N LEU A 120 -7.50 -1.12 13.16
CA LEU A 120 -7.52 0.07 12.29
C LEU A 120 -6.78 -0.18 10.98
N VAL A 121 -5.60 -0.81 11.04
CA VAL A 121 -4.85 -1.21 9.83
C VAL A 121 -5.72 -2.10 8.94
N ILE A 122 -6.34 -3.14 9.50
CA ILE A 122 -7.21 -4.05 8.76
C ILE A 122 -8.36 -3.31 8.06
N LEU A 123 -9.05 -2.44 8.78
CA LEU A 123 -10.21 -1.71 8.26
C LEU A 123 -9.80 -0.70 7.17
N ASN A 124 -8.67 -0.03 7.36
CA ASN A 124 -8.10 0.86 6.37
C ASN A 124 -7.83 0.10 5.06
N TRP A 125 -7.06 -0.99 5.12
CA TRP A 125 -6.71 -1.79 3.94
C TRP A 125 -7.89 -2.50 3.29
N LYS A 126 -8.91 -2.89 4.06
CA LYS A 126 -10.17 -3.45 3.54
C LYS A 126 -10.93 -2.44 2.67
N SER A 127 -10.94 -1.17 3.06
CA SER A 127 -11.69 -0.13 2.37
C SER A 127 -10.87 0.58 1.29
N ARG A 128 -9.54 0.54 1.37
CA ARG A 128 -8.63 1.29 0.50
C ARG A 128 -8.75 0.90 -0.96
N GLU A 129 -8.83 1.93 -1.80
CA GLU A 129 -8.92 1.82 -3.25
C GLU A 129 -7.75 2.54 -3.91
N TYR A 130 -7.25 1.97 -5.01
CA TYR A 130 -6.32 2.66 -5.90
C TYR A 130 -7.09 3.40 -6.99
N LYS A 131 -6.44 4.43 -7.55
CA LYS A 131 -7.00 5.23 -8.64
C LYS A 131 -6.25 4.93 -9.93
N LEU A 132 -7.05 4.78 -10.98
CA LEU A 132 -6.60 4.56 -12.34
C LEU A 132 -6.96 5.77 -13.19
N VAL A 133 -5.96 6.38 -13.80
CA VAL A 133 -6.13 7.55 -14.68
C VAL A 133 -5.90 7.12 -16.12
N LYS A 134 -6.76 7.63 -17.01
CA LYS A 134 -6.64 7.37 -18.44
C LYS A 134 -5.36 8.02 -18.96
N HIS A 135 -4.40 7.20 -19.40
CA HIS A 135 -3.20 7.65 -20.06
C HIS A 135 -3.36 7.54 -21.58
N LYS A 136 -3.07 8.65 -22.27
CA LYS A 136 -2.97 8.67 -23.72
C LYS A 136 -1.49 8.65 -24.08
N ALA A 137 -1.05 7.62 -24.80
CA ALA A 137 0.33 7.54 -25.26
C ALA A 137 0.67 8.79 -26.08
N ALA A 138 1.65 9.56 -25.61
CA ALA A 138 2.19 10.68 -26.36
C ALA A 138 3.24 10.17 -27.36
N PRO A 139 3.36 10.78 -28.54
CA PRO A 139 4.36 10.37 -29.53
C PRO A 139 5.81 10.55 -29.02
N PHE A 140 6.68 9.66 -29.46
CA PHE A 140 8.11 9.60 -29.13
C PHE A 140 8.95 10.72 -29.81
N HIS A 141 8.88 11.94 -29.30
CA HIS A 141 9.69 13.03 -29.87
C HIS A 141 11.07 13.20 -29.22
N GLY A 142 12.12 12.96 -30.02
CA GLY A 142 13.46 13.48 -29.78
C GLY A 142 13.60 14.90 -30.31
N ALA A 143 13.38 15.91 -29.45
CA ALA A 143 13.74 17.32 -29.68
C ALA A 143 13.38 17.92 -31.07
N GLY A 144 12.09 18.19 -31.30
CA GLY A 144 11.62 18.99 -32.44
C GLY A 144 10.21 19.53 -32.19
N ASN A 145 10.06 20.86 -32.16
CA ASN A 145 8.82 21.54 -31.80
C ASN A 145 7.87 21.69 -33.01
N GLU A 146 6.83 20.86 -33.11
CA GLU A 146 5.60 21.22 -33.83
C GLU A 146 4.34 20.75 -33.06
N ARG A 147 3.60 21.71 -32.46
CA ARG A 147 2.35 21.43 -31.71
C ARG A 147 1.28 20.74 -32.56
N LYS A 148 1.24 20.97 -33.88
CA LYS A 148 0.20 20.45 -34.78
C LYS A 148 0.38 18.97 -35.13
N GLU A 149 1.62 18.49 -35.29
CA GLU A 149 1.90 17.05 -35.47
C GLU A 149 1.55 16.26 -34.20
N ARG A 150 1.82 16.83 -33.02
CA ARG A 150 1.47 16.22 -31.73
C ARG A 150 -0.03 15.97 -31.57
N ASP A 151 -0.86 16.91 -31.99
CA ASP A 151 -2.33 16.78 -31.88
C ASP A 151 -2.88 15.74 -32.88
N ASN A 152 -2.32 15.67 -34.10
CA ASN A 152 -2.67 14.64 -35.09
C ASN A 152 -2.22 13.24 -34.64
N LEU A 153 -1.02 13.10 -34.09
CA LEU A 153 -0.50 11.85 -33.54
C LEU A 153 -1.30 11.40 -32.31
N MET A 154 -1.76 12.32 -31.47
CA MET A 154 -2.64 12.04 -30.34
C MET A 154 -4.06 11.64 -30.77
N TYR A 155 -4.53 12.09 -31.93
CA TYR A 155 -5.78 11.64 -32.54
C TYR A 155 -5.63 10.23 -33.14
N LEU A 156 -4.53 9.96 -33.85
CA LEU A 156 -4.24 8.67 -34.47
C LEU A 156 -3.96 7.57 -33.43
N SER A 157 -3.28 7.87 -32.32
CA SER A 157 -3.09 6.92 -31.22
C SER A 157 -4.42 6.52 -30.56
N GLN A 158 -5.39 7.43 -30.51
CA GLN A 158 -6.76 7.14 -30.05
C GLN A 158 -7.52 6.25 -31.04
N GLN A 159 -7.37 6.46 -32.34
CA GLN A 159 -8.02 5.61 -33.36
C GLN A 159 -7.42 4.20 -33.46
N GLN A 160 -6.14 4.05 -33.13
CA GLN A 160 -5.46 2.75 -33.14
C GLN A 160 -5.55 1.99 -31.80
N GLY A 161 -6.27 2.55 -30.81
CA GLY A 161 -6.52 1.89 -29.54
C GLY A 161 -5.36 1.92 -28.55
N PHE A 162 -4.39 2.83 -28.66
CA PHE A 162 -3.28 2.96 -27.70
C PHE A 162 -3.66 3.83 -26.49
N ILE A 163 -4.75 3.45 -25.82
CA ILE A 163 -5.26 4.11 -24.63
C ILE A 163 -5.29 3.06 -23.51
N SER A 164 -4.64 3.31 -22.39
CA SER A 164 -4.74 2.43 -21.23
C SER A 164 -4.86 3.25 -19.94
N TYR A 165 -5.23 2.60 -18.85
CA TYR A 165 -5.24 3.23 -17.54
C TYR A 165 -3.92 2.97 -16.80
N VAL A 166 -3.49 3.99 -16.09
CA VAL A 166 -2.22 4.04 -15.36
C VAL A 166 -2.53 4.26 -13.88
N LEU A 167 -1.79 3.57 -13.01
CA LEU A 167 -1.84 3.74 -11.57
C LEU A 167 -1.39 5.15 -11.21
N GLN A 168 -2.28 5.87 -10.52
CA GLN A 168 -2.02 7.21 -10.03
C GLN A 168 -1.31 7.17 -8.67
N ASP A 169 -0.28 8.00 -8.53
CA ASP A 169 0.45 8.27 -7.28
C ASP A 169 0.82 6.99 -6.47
N PRO A 170 1.50 6.00 -7.10
CA PRO A 170 1.84 4.74 -6.43
C PRO A 170 2.78 4.92 -5.23
N GLU A 171 3.56 6.00 -5.20
CA GLU A 171 4.51 6.31 -4.12
C GLU A 171 3.81 6.57 -2.78
N GLU A 172 2.66 7.24 -2.78
CA GLU A 172 1.88 7.49 -1.56
C GLU A 172 1.37 6.17 -0.95
N PHE A 173 0.99 5.22 -1.81
CA PHE A 173 0.58 3.89 -1.38
C PHE A 173 1.75 3.12 -0.78
N LEU A 174 2.90 3.10 -1.46
CA LEU A 174 4.10 2.43 -0.96
C LEU A 174 4.58 3.00 0.38
N SER A 175 4.55 4.34 0.54
CA SER A 175 4.88 4.99 1.82
C SER A 175 3.93 4.52 2.93
N SER A 176 2.63 4.51 2.67
CA SER A 176 1.65 4.09 3.66
C SER A 176 1.73 2.60 3.99
N ILE A 177 2.07 1.74 3.01
CA ILE A 177 2.37 0.32 3.27
C ILE A 177 3.56 0.20 4.22
N ASN A 178 4.62 0.95 3.96
CA ASN A 178 5.83 0.92 4.79
C ASN A 178 5.57 1.39 6.23
N ASP A 179 4.77 2.44 6.41
CA ASP A 179 4.39 2.95 7.73
C ASP A 179 3.58 1.90 8.52
N ASP A 180 2.55 1.31 7.91
CA ASP A 180 1.72 0.29 8.55
C ASP A 180 2.50 -1.00 8.80
N SER A 181 3.37 -1.42 7.88
CA SER A 181 4.28 -2.57 8.07
C SER A 181 5.21 -2.34 9.26
N THR A 182 5.81 -1.15 9.37
CA THR A 182 6.66 -0.77 10.50
C THR A 182 5.89 -0.82 11.83
N ARG A 183 4.67 -0.29 11.87
CA ARG A 183 3.79 -0.36 13.06
C ARG A 183 3.52 -1.81 13.46
N LEU A 184 3.22 -2.69 12.51
CA LEU A 184 2.98 -4.11 12.77
C LEU A 184 4.25 -4.84 13.23
N HIS A 185 5.40 -4.53 12.66
CA HIS A 185 6.68 -5.08 13.12
C HIS A 185 6.97 -4.69 14.58
N MET A 186 6.75 -3.42 14.94
CA MET A 186 6.89 -2.97 16.33
C MET A 186 5.92 -3.69 17.26
N MET A 187 4.70 -4.00 16.79
CA MET A 187 3.73 -4.81 17.54
C MET A 187 4.23 -6.25 17.76
N VAL A 188 4.84 -6.89 16.77
CA VAL A 188 5.40 -8.25 16.90
C VAL A 188 6.54 -8.29 17.92
N LEU A 189 7.37 -7.25 17.95
CA LEU A 189 8.47 -7.10 18.92
C LEU A 189 7.98 -6.84 20.35
N SER A 190 6.80 -6.23 20.51
CA SER A 190 6.21 -5.98 21.82
C SER A 190 5.82 -7.27 22.57
N ASN A 191 5.68 -7.17 23.89
CA ASN A 191 5.22 -8.26 24.75
C ASN A 191 3.69 -8.43 24.67
N CYS A 192 3.17 -8.84 23.52
CA CYS A 192 1.77 -9.16 23.31
C CYS A 192 1.52 -10.68 23.15
N THR A 193 0.26 -11.08 23.18
CA THR A 193 -0.13 -12.49 23.01
C THR A 193 0.32 -13.08 21.68
N GLN A 194 0.65 -14.37 21.68
CA GLN A 194 1.07 -15.09 20.48
C GLN A 194 0.00 -15.05 19.37
N SER A 195 -1.28 -15.02 19.74
CA SER A 195 -2.39 -14.88 18.76
C SER A 195 -2.32 -13.54 18.03
N LEU A 196 -2.09 -12.44 18.75
CA LEU A 196 -1.94 -11.11 18.16
C LEU A 196 -0.71 -11.04 17.25
N LYS A 197 0.43 -11.60 17.69
CA LYS A 197 1.67 -11.67 16.88
C LYS A 197 1.45 -12.43 15.57
N LYS A 198 0.76 -13.57 15.61
CA LYS A 198 0.45 -14.35 14.40
C LYS A 198 -0.40 -13.54 13.41
N ARG A 199 -1.44 -12.86 13.91
CA ARG A 199 -2.29 -11.99 13.06
C ARG A 199 -1.49 -10.83 12.47
N ALA A 200 -0.60 -10.21 13.26
CA ALA A 200 0.30 -9.16 12.78
C ALA A 200 1.20 -9.65 11.65
N GLN A 201 1.83 -10.81 11.84
CA GLN A 201 2.76 -11.39 10.89
C GLN A 201 2.07 -11.70 9.55
N LEU A 202 0.88 -12.28 9.59
CA LEU A 202 0.08 -12.50 8.38
C LEU A 202 -0.15 -11.20 7.61
N TRP A 203 -0.48 -10.11 8.32
CA TRP A 203 -0.68 -8.81 7.69
C TRP A 203 0.61 -8.20 7.14
N ILE A 204 1.74 -8.36 7.82
CA ILE A 204 3.06 -7.97 7.32
C ILE A 204 3.33 -8.68 5.98
N ASP A 205 3.13 -10.00 5.93
CA ASP A 205 3.36 -10.79 4.73
C ASP A 205 2.42 -10.34 3.58
N LYS A 206 1.16 -10.00 3.88
CA LYS A 206 0.22 -9.45 2.88
C LYS A 206 0.61 -8.07 2.37
N LEU A 207 1.07 -7.18 3.26
CA LEU A 207 1.58 -5.86 2.88
C LEU A 207 2.84 -5.96 2.02
N GLN A 208 3.70 -6.95 2.28
CA GLN A 208 4.87 -7.24 1.45
C GLN A 208 4.47 -7.73 0.06
N GLN A 209 3.52 -8.67 -0.04
CA GLN A 209 2.98 -9.12 -1.34
C GLN A 209 2.35 -7.98 -2.13
N LEU A 210 1.67 -7.05 -1.44
CA LEU A 210 1.07 -5.88 -2.07
C LEU A 210 2.15 -4.92 -2.60
N THR A 211 3.24 -4.73 -1.83
CA THR A 211 4.41 -3.97 -2.28
C THR A 211 5.01 -4.56 -3.55
N GLU A 212 5.24 -5.87 -3.57
CA GLU A 212 5.77 -6.57 -4.75
C GLU A 212 4.85 -6.43 -5.97
N PHE A 213 3.53 -6.54 -5.78
CA PHE A 213 2.57 -6.33 -6.85
C PHE A 213 2.70 -4.92 -7.46
N ILE A 214 2.70 -3.89 -6.61
CA ILE A 214 2.73 -2.49 -7.04
C ILE A 214 4.05 -2.19 -7.77
N THR A 215 5.18 -2.69 -7.29
CA THR A 215 6.48 -2.44 -7.94
C THR A 215 6.58 -3.09 -9.31
N ILE A 216 6.11 -4.34 -9.47
CA ILE A 216 6.03 -5.01 -10.76
C ILE A 216 5.09 -4.23 -11.70
N TRP A 217 3.95 -3.76 -11.18
CA TRP A 217 3.00 -3.00 -11.99
C TRP A 217 3.60 -1.66 -12.45
N MET A 218 4.28 -0.93 -11.57
CA MET A 218 4.96 0.32 -11.93
C MET A 218 6.00 0.10 -13.03
N ASP A 219 6.79 -0.97 -12.95
CA ASP A 219 7.77 -1.33 -13.97
C ASP A 219 7.11 -1.70 -15.31
N CYS A 220 6.05 -2.52 -15.28
CA CYS A 220 5.25 -2.82 -16.48
C CYS A 220 4.69 -1.55 -17.11
N GLN A 221 4.14 -0.66 -16.30
CA GLN A 221 3.55 0.59 -16.73
C GLN A 221 4.59 1.51 -17.38
N ALA A 222 5.75 1.69 -16.76
CA ALA A 222 6.83 2.51 -17.30
C ALA A 222 7.31 1.98 -18.66
N LYS A 223 7.50 0.65 -18.78
CA LYS A 223 7.87 0.00 -20.05
C LYS A 223 6.79 0.16 -21.11
N TRP A 224 5.51 -0.05 -20.75
CA TRP A 224 4.39 0.11 -21.66
C TRP A 224 4.25 1.55 -22.17
N ILE A 225 4.41 2.56 -21.30
CA ILE A 225 4.39 3.98 -21.70
C ILE A 225 5.50 4.28 -22.72
N TYR A 226 6.72 3.80 -22.44
CA TYR A 226 7.84 3.99 -23.36
C TYR A 226 7.61 3.29 -24.71
N ILE A 227 7.28 2.00 -24.69
CA ILE A 227 7.04 1.22 -25.92
C ILE A 227 5.88 1.82 -26.72
N SER A 228 4.77 2.15 -26.07
CA SER A 228 3.60 2.73 -26.75
C SER A 228 3.95 4.03 -27.46
N SER A 229 4.78 4.91 -26.87
CA SER A 229 5.21 6.15 -27.53
C SER A 229 5.95 5.90 -28.84
N VAL A 230 6.82 4.88 -28.86
CA VAL A 230 7.63 4.48 -30.02
C VAL A 230 6.76 3.86 -31.11
N TYR A 231 5.90 2.92 -30.73
CA TYR A 231 5.11 2.15 -31.68
C TYR A 231 3.94 2.94 -32.28
N VAL A 232 3.44 3.97 -31.59
CA VAL A 232 2.51 4.94 -32.19
C VAL A 232 3.16 5.64 -33.39
N GLU A 233 4.43 6.02 -33.29
CA GLU A 233 5.13 6.67 -34.41
C GLU A 233 5.40 5.70 -35.57
N PHE A 234 5.83 4.46 -35.30
CA PHE A 234 5.93 3.41 -36.33
C PHE A 234 4.61 3.19 -37.06
N ALA A 235 3.51 3.11 -36.31
CA ALA A 235 2.19 2.85 -36.88
C ALA A 235 1.65 4.03 -37.71
N VAL A 236 2.06 5.27 -37.41
CA VAL A 236 1.67 6.46 -38.19
C VAL A 236 2.46 6.54 -39.50
N LEU A 237 3.75 6.19 -39.47
CA LEU A 237 4.63 6.24 -40.65
C LEU A 237 4.49 5.01 -41.54
N GLY A 238 3.76 3.98 -41.09
CA GLY A 238 3.56 2.73 -41.84
C GLY A 238 4.81 1.87 -41.97
N THR A 239 5.83 2.13 -41.16
CA THR A 239 7.08 1.36 -41.11
C THR A 239 6.96 0.22 -40.09
N HIS A 240 7.70 -0.88 -40.29
CA HIS A 240 7.75 -2.01 -39.33
C HIS A 240 6.37 -2.62 -39.00
N THR A 241 5.61 -2.97 -40.03
CA THR A 241 4.22 -3.46 -39.91
C THR A 241 4.08 -4.74 -39.08
N GLN A 242 5.04 -5.66 -39.16
CA GLN A 242 5.01 -6.92 -38.40
C GLN A 242 5.21 -6.67 -36.91
N GLU A 243 6.11 -5.75 -36.56
CA GLU A 243 6.44 -5.37 -35.20
C GLU A 243 5.27 -4.60 -34.57
N VAL A 244 4.64 -3.69 -35.32
CA VAL A 244 3.42 -2.99 -34.90
C VAL A 244 2.28 -3.98 -34.61
N GLU A 245 2.11 -5.03 -35.41
CA GLU A 245 1.09 -6.05 -35.16
C GLU A 245 1.38 -6.86 -33.88
N ARG A 246 2.64 -7.24 -33.65
CA ARG A 246 3.05 -7.88 -32.38
C ARG A 246 2.76 -6.99 -31.18
N PHE A 247 3.06 -5.69 -31.26
CA PHE A 247 2.75 -4.76 -30.19
C PHE A 247 1.25 -4.57 -29.98
N LYS A 248 0.43 -4.57 -31.04
CA LYS A 248 -1.05 -4.50 -30.90
C LYS A 248 -1.60 -5.69 -30.09
N GLN A 249 -1.10 -6.90 -30.33
CA GLN A 249 -1.48 -8.08 -29.54
C GLN A 249 -1.11 -7.91 -28.06
N LEU A 250 0.14 -7.51 -27.79
CA LEU A 250 0.63 -7.23 -26.44
C LEU A 250 -0.19 -6.13 -25.74
N ASN A 251 -0.49 -5.05 -26.46
CA ASN A 251 -1.30 -3.94 -25.96
C ASN A 251 -2.73 -4.38 -25.61
N THR A 252 -3.33 -5.27 -26.40
CA THR A 252 -4.66 -5.83 -26.13
C THR A 252 -4.65 -6.66 -24.84
N ASN A 253 -3.61 -7.47 -24.65
CA ASN A 253 -3.42 -8.25 -23.43
C ASN A 253 -3.24 -7.33 -22.21
N TYR A 254 -2.39 -6.32 -22.31
CA TYR A 254 -2.19 -5.32 -21.27
C TYR A 254 -3.49 -4.56 -20.93
N GLN A 255 -4.24 -4.12 -21.93
CA GLN A 255 -5.53 -3.46 -21.73
C GLN A 255 -6.56 -4.36 -21.07
N SER A 256 -6.64 -5.63 -21.46
CA SER A 256 -7.55 -6.58 -20.79
C SER A 256 -7.22 -6.75 -19.30
N LEU A 257 -5.92 -6.79 -18.96
CA LEU A 257 -5.45 -6.82 -17.59
C LEU A 257 -5.84 -5.53 -16.85
N VAL A 258 -5.56 -4.37 -17.43
CA VAL A 258 -5.87 -3.07 -16.83
C VAL A 258 -7.38 -2.86 -16.69
N ASN A 259 -8.20 -3.34 -17.62
CA ASN A 259 -9.66 -3.30 -17.51
C ASN A 259 -10.16 -4.18 -16.35
N THR A 260 -9.57 -5.36 -16.17
CA THR A 260 -9.86 -6.22 -15.00
C THR A 260 -9.53 -5.49 -13.68
N LEU A 261 -8.42 -4.76 -13.65
CA LEU A 261 -8.04 -3.92 -12.51
C LEU A 261 -9.00 -2.72 -12.34
N PHE A 262 -9.49 -2.14 -13.43
CA PHE A 262 -10.46 -1.05 -13.37
C PHE A 262 -11.82 -1.47 -12.78
N GLU A 263 -12.26 -2.70 -13.05
CA GLU A 263 -13.50 -3.27 -12.51
C GLU A 263 -13.46 -3.40 -10.99
N ASN A 264 -12.29 -3.74 -10.42
CA ASN A 264 -12.13 -3.88 -8.98
C ASN A 264 -10.96 -3.05 -8.43
N LYS A 265 -11.31 -1.89 -7.89
CA LYS A 265 -10.37 -0.88 -7.39
C LYS A 265 -9.83 -1.16 -5.98
N LYS A 266 -10.23 -2.26 -5.32
CA LYS A 266 -9.75 -2.58 -3.97
C LYS A 266 -8.30 -3.04 -4.00
N MET A 267 -7.47 -2.48 -3.12
CA MET A 267 -6.04 -2.85 -3.02
C MET A 267 -5.84 -4.34 -2.72
N LEU A 268 -6.61 -4.92 -1.81
CA LEU A 268 -6.47 -6.32 -1.43
C LEU A 268 -6.87 -7.30 -2.55
N HIS A 269 -7.65 -6.85 -3.54
CA HIS A 269 -7.97 -7.67 -4.70
C HIS A 269 -6.73 -7.97 -5.56
N LEU A 270 -5.75 -7.05 -5.58
CA LEU A 270 -4.50 -7.21 -6.33
C LEU A 270 -3.71 -8.44 -5.87
N ILE A 271 -3.81 -8.78 -4.59
CA ILE A 271 -3.14 -9.93 -3.99
C ILE A 271 -4.06 -11.16 -3.84
N GLY A 272 -5.28 -11.10 -4.37
CA GLY A 272 -6.27 -12.18 -4.21
C GLY A 272 -6.75 -12.35 -2.77
N VAL A 273 -6.73 -11.31 -1.95
CA VAL A 273 -7.09 -11.38 -0.53
C VAL A 273 -8.43 -10.71 -0.29
N ARG A 274 -9.30 -11.36 0.49
CA ARG A 274 -10.54 -10.79 1.00
C ARG A 274 -10.54 -10.78 2.52
N VAL A 275 -11.17 -9.74 3.09
CA VAL A 275 -11.34 -9.61 4.55
C VAL A 275 -12.81 -9.79 4.89
N GLU A 276 -13.12 -10.85 5.61
CA GLU A 276 -14.48 -11.18 6.06
C GLU A 276 -15.02 -10.19 7.12
N ALA A 277 -16.29 -10.36 7.52
CA ALA A 277 -16.92 -9.54 8.56
C ALA A 277 -16.27 -9.71 9.94
N ASN A 278 -15.67 -10.88 10.19
CA ASN A 278 -14.94 -11.23 11.41
C ASN A 278 -13.46 -10.78 11.40
N LEU A 279 -13.02 -10.02 10.39
CA LEU A 279 -11.62 -9.59 10.19
C LEU A 279 -10.63 -10.74 9.92
N GLN A 280 -11.12 -11.91 9.48
CA GLN A 280 -10.28 -12.99 8.99
C GLN A 280 -9.90 -12.75 7.52
N LEU A 281 -8.69 -13.21 7.17
CA LEU A 281 -8.15 -13.15 5.82
C LEU A 281 -8.52 -14.44 5.08
N VAL A 282 -9.07 -14.31 3.88
CA VAL A 282 -9.33 -15.41 2.95
C VAL A 282 -8.49 -15.19 1.70
N GLU A 283 -7.73 -16.21 1.32
CA GLU A 283 -6.83 -16.19 0.17
C GLU A 283 -7.48 -16.89 -1.03
N ASP A 284 -7.64 -16.14 -2.12
CA ASP A 284 -8.03 -16.65 -3.44
C ASP A 284 -6.76 -16.92 -4.27
N THR A 285 -6.86 -17.78 -5.29
CA THR A 285 -5.74 -18.02 -6.21
C THR A 285 -5.42 -16.78 -7.02
N ASN A 286 -4.20 -16.25 -6.85
CA ASN A 286 -3.83 -14.95 -7.40
C ASN A 286 -3.37 -15.03 -8.87
N TYR A 287 -4.33 -15.21 -9.78
CA TYR A 287 -4.07 -15.22 -11.22
C TYR A 287 -3.56 -13.87 -11.77
N LEU A 288 -3.83 -12.76 -11.06
CA LEU A 288 -3.45 -11.41 -11.50
C LEU A 288 -1.94 -11.19 -11.45
N ILE A 289 -1.25 -11.65 -10.39
CA ILE A 289 0.22 -11.60 -10.31
C ILE A 289 0.84 -12.35 -11.49
N GLY A 290 0.37 -13.57 -11.76
CA GLY A 290 0.89 -14.38 -12.86
C GLY A 290 0.73 -13.66 -14.20
N ARG A 291 -0.46 -13.12 -14.49
CA ARG A 291 -0.70 -12.34 -15.71
C ARG A 291 0.19 -11.10 -15.78
N LEU A 292 0.37 -10.38 -14.68
CA LEU A 292 1.21 -9.19 -14.62
C LEU A 292 2.68 -9.52 -14.89
N MET A 293 3.21 -10.60 -14.30
CA MET A 293 4.57 -11.08 -14.55
C MET A 293 4.78 -11.52 -16.00
N THR A 294 3.79 -12.21 -16.60
CA THR A 294 3.84 -12.54 -18.04
C THR A 294 3.92 -11.28 -18.89
N GLN A 295 3.08 -10.28 -18.61
CA GLN A 295 3.11 -8.99 -19.32
C GLN A 295 4.43 -8.25 -19.12
N GLN A 296 4.99 -8.25 -17.90
CA GLN A 296 6.29 -7.66 -17.61
C GLN A 296 7.39 -8.27 -18.48
N ARG A 297 7.39 -9.60 -18.60
CA ARG A 297 8.36 -10.36 -19.39
C ARG A 297 8.25 -10.01 -20.87
N GLU A 298 7.05 -10.07 -21.44
CA GLU A 298 6.81 -9.76 -22.86
C GLU A 298 7.24 -8.31 -23.21
N LEU A 299 6.90 -7.34 -22.35
CA LEU A 299 7.35 -5.95 -22.52
C LEU A 299 8.87 -5.83 -22.42
N SER A 300 9.51 -6.59 -21.51
CA SER A 300 10.97 -6.56 -21.34
C SER A 300 11.70 -7.18 -22.54
N GLU A 301 11.15 -8.23 -23.14
CA GLU A 301 11.67 -8.84 -24.37
C GLU A 301 11.58 -7.85 -25.54
N MET A 302 10.47 -7.11 -25.66
CA MET A 302 10.33 -6.07 -26.69
C MET A 302 11.27 -4.87 -26.47
N MET A 303 11.47 -4.43 -25.22
CA MET A 303 12.48 -3.43 -24.88
C MET A 303 13.90 -3.87 -25.28
N LYS A 304 14.24 -5.13 -24.99
CA LYS A 304 15.54 -5.70 -25.33
C LYS A 304 15.73 -5.77 -26.85
N TYR A 305 14.69 -6.15 -27.59
CA TYR A 305 14.70 -6.17 -29.04
C TYR A 305 15.02 -4.77 -29.61
N MET A 306 14.30 -3.72 -29.18
CA MET A 306 14.58 -2.34 -29.62
C MET A 306 16.01 -1.88 -29.29
N LYS A 307 16.52 -2.27 -28.11
CA LYS A 307 17.91 -1.97 -27.74
C LYS A 307 18.92 -2.63 -28.67
N ASN A 308 18.72 -3.91 -28.98
CA ASN A 308 19.58 -4.64 -29.91
C ASN A 308 19.57 -4.00 -31.31
N MET A 309 18.42 -3.56 -31.80
CA MET A 309 18.31 -2.85 -33.08
C MET A 309 19.18 -1.58 -33.10
N VAL A 310 19.15 -0.80 -32.02
CA VAL A 310 19.99 0.41 -31.89
C VAL A 310 21.48 0.05 -31.84
N GLU A 311 21.86 -1.04 -31.17
CA GLU A 311 23.24 -1.51 -31.11
C GLU A 311 23.75 -2.01 -32.47
N GLU A 312 22.92 -2.70 -33.25
CA GLU A 312 23.24 -3.11 -34.62
C GLU A 312 23.44 -1.91 -35.53
N ALA A 313 22.58 -0.89 -35.43
CA ALA A 313 22.75 0.36 -36.17
C ALA A 313 24.08 1.05 -35.83
N ARG A 314 24.53 1.01 -34.57
CA ARG A 314 25.85 1.53 -34.15
C ARG A 314 27.03 0.74 -34.70
N LYS A 315 26.89 -0.57 -34.89
CA LYS A 315 27.93 -1.41 -35.50
C LYS A 315 28.12 -1.10 -36.98
N ILE A 316 27.01 -0.84 -37.69
CA ILE A 316 27.03 -0.50 -39.12
C ILE A 316 27.57 0.92 -39.32
N PHE A 317 27.20 1.86 -38.45
CA PHE A 317 27.65 3.26 -38.52
C PHE A 317 28.31 3.70 -37.23
N SER A 318 29.65 3.66 -37.19
CA SER A 318 30.45 3.97 -36.00
C SER A 318 30.26 5.40 -35.48
N ARG A 319 29.81 6.36 -36.30
CA ARG A 319 29.51 7.72 -35.80
C ARG A 319 28.15 7.81 -35.09
N ALA A 320 27.31 6.77 -35.13
CA ALA A 320 26.10 6.71 -34.29
C ALA A 320 26.42 6.54 -32.80
N PHE A 321 27.66 6.24 -32.41
CA PHE A 321 28.06 6.24 -30.99
C PHE A 321 27.98 7.64 -30.35
N TYR A 322 28.03 8.72 -31.14
CA TYR A 322 27.81 10.08 -30.67
C TYR A 322 26.34 10.41 -30.38
N LEU A 323 25.41 9.54 -30.77
CA LEU A 323 23.98 9.71 -30.56
C LEU A 323 23.47 8.88 -29.39
N SER A 324 22.54 9.45 -28.62
CA SER A 324 21.78 8.74 -27.59
C SER A 324 20.89 7.66 -28.20
N GLN A 325 20.47 6.68 -27.38
CA GLN A 325 19.57 5.62 -27.84
C GLN A 325 18.26 6.16 -28.41
N GLN A 326 17.71 7.22 -27.81
CA GLN A 326 16.46 7.83 -28.29
C GLN A 326 16.64 8.51 -29.65
N GLN A 327 17.78 9.17 -29.87
CA GLN A 327 18.10 9.82 -31.14
C GLN A 327 18.29 8.81 -32.28
N ILE A 328 18.93 7.67 -32.02
CA ILE A 328 19.09 6.62 -33.03
C ILE A 328 17.74 6.00 -33.37
N LEU A 329 16.91 5.75 -32.37
CA LEU A 329 15.57 5.22 -32.57
C LEU A 329 14.69 6.18 -33.39
N TYR A 330 14.79 7.49 -33.12
CA TYR A 330 14.13 8.53 -33.91
C TYR A 330 14.57 8.52 -35.39
N LEU A 331 15.87 8.36 -35.65
CA LEU A 331 16.39 8.21 -37.02
C LEU A 331 15.89 6.96 -37.72
N TYR A 332 15.75 5.87 -36.96
CA TYR A 332 15.24 4.61 -37.45
C TYR A 332 13.76 4.68 -37.83
N ILE A 333 12.98 5.44 -37.06
CA ILE A 333 11.56 5.69 -37.30
C ILE A 333 11.36 6.57 -38.55
N HIS A 334 12.18 7.62 -38.74
CA HIS A 334 12.03 8.61 -39.81
C HIS A 334 12.97 8.43 -41.01
N THR A 335 13.33 7.20 -41.36
CA THR A 335 14.20 6.91 -42.52
C THR A 335 13.71 7.50 -43.85
N GLY A 336 12.39 7.70 -44.00
CA GLY A 336 11.77 8.29 -45.19
C GLY A 336 11.73 9.83 -45.23
N ASN A 337 12.10 10.53 -44.15
CA ASN A 337 12.00 11.99 -44.06
C ASN A 337 13.40 12.64 -43.92
N PRO A 338 14.03 13.06 -45.03
CA PRO A 338 15.41 13.58 -45.01
C PRO A 338 15.57 14.84 -44.15
N LYS A 339 14.51 15.64 -44.01
CA LYS A 339 14.48 16.83 -43.14
C LYS A 339 14.57 16.47 -41.64
N ALA A 340 14.05 15.32 -41.22
CA ALA A 340 14.11 14.85 -39.84
C ALA A 340 15.52 14.33 -39.47
N LEU A 341 16.34 13.98 -40.46
CA LEU A 341 17.73 13.50 -40.26
C LEU A 341 18.71 14.65 -39.97
N LEU A 342 18.44 15.86 -40.47
CA LEU A 342 19.28 17.06 -40.33
C LEU A 342 19.79 17.35 -38.90
N PRO A 343 18.95 17.41 -37.85
CA PRO A 343 19.42 17.76 -36.51
C PRO A 343 20.38 16.72 -35.92
N GLN A 344 20.18 15.43 -36.22
CA GLN A 344 21.07 14.36 -35.73
C GLN A 344 22.35 14.26 -36.56
N LEU A 345 22.28 14.57 -37.86
CA LEU A 345 23.46 14.64 -38.72
C LEU A 345 24.45 15.71 -38.24
N LYS A 346 23.97 16.86 -37.76
CA LYS A 346 24.83 17.90 -37.13
C LYS A 346 25.62 17.37 -35.93
N LEU A 347 25.04 16.44 -35.17
CA LEU A 347 25.70 15.83 -34.01
C LEU A 347 26.72 14.76 -34.41
N CYS A 348 26.49 14.04 -35.51
CA CYS A 348 27.44 13.06 -36.05
C CYS A 348 28.58 13.69 -36.87
N PHE A 349 28.37 14.89 -37.43
CA PHE A 349 29.30 15.57 -38.33
C PHE A 349 29.50 17.03 -37.89
N PRO A 350 30.54 17.34 -37.11
CA PRO A 350 30.74 18.69 -36.56
C PRO A 350 31.02 19.79 -37.61
N GLY A 351 31.30 19.43 -38.87
CA GLY A 351 31.48 20.38 -39.98
C GLY A 351 30.29 20.48 -40.95
N VAL A 352 29.16 19.84 -40.65
CA VAL A 352 27.97 19.88 -41.53
C VAL A 352 26.88 20.68 -40.85
N HIS A 353 26.65 21.90 -41.35
CA HIS A 353 25.69 22.83 -40.74
C HIS A 353 24.38 22.89 -41.51
N ASN A 354 24.41 22.75 -42.83
CA ASN A 354 23.22 22.71 -43.68
C ASN A 354 23.38 21.66 -44.79
N VAL A 355 22.27 20.98 -45.11
CA VAL A 355 22.17 20.08 -46.25
C VAL A 355 21.07 20.60 -47.15
N VAL A 356 21.37 20.80 -48.43
CA VAL A 356 20.37 21.14 -49.45
C VAL A 356 19.96 19.84 -50.14
N TRP A 357 18.65 19.63 -50.22
CA TRP A 357 18.04 18.47 -50.89
C TRP A 357 17.44 18.96 -52.20
N VAL A 358 17.73 18.27 -53.31
CA VAL A 358 17.07 18.52 -54.59
C VAL A 358 16.02 17.44 -54.79
N ALA A 359 14.76 17.87 -54.89
CA ALA A 359 13.63 16.98 -55.10
C ALA A 359 13.63 16.49 -56.55
N ASP A 360 14.07 15.26 -56.78
CA ASP A 360 13.83 14.54 -58.03
C ASP A 360 12.88 13.36 -57.75
N SER A 361 11.89 13.22 -58.63
CA SER A 361 10.59 12.54 -58.53
C SER A 361 10.55 11.07 -58.08
N SER A 362 11.61 10.48 -57.52
CA SER A 362 11.58 9.13 -56.96
C SER A 362 12.56 8.86 -55.81
N ALA A 363 13.45 9.80 -55.48
CA ALA A 363 14.32 9.74 -54.29
C ALA A 363 14.99 11.11 -54.08
N ASP A 364 14.82 11.69 -52.89
CA ASP A 364 15.53 12.93 -52.52
C ASP A 364 17.05 12.67 -52.53
N LYS A 365 17.72 13.10 -53.60
CA LYS A 365 19.19 13.03 -53.71
C LYS A 365 19.80 14.23 -53.01
N LEU A 366 20.85 13.95 -52.24
CA LEU A 366 21.59 14.97 -51.50
C LEU A 366 22.46 15.76 -52.50
N SER A 367 22.17 17.04 -52.70
CA SER A 367 22.78 17.84 -53.77
C SER A 367 24.01 18.63 -53.31
N SER A 368 24.05 19.04 -52.04
CA SER A 368 25.21 19.74 -51.48
C SER A 368 25.25 19.75 -49.96
N LEU A 369 26.45 19.67 -49.40
CA LEU A 369 26.79 19.87 -47.98
C LEU A 369 27.37 21.27 -47.77
N GLY A 370 26.83 22.04 -46.83
CA GLY A 370 27.33 23.37 -46.49
C GLY A 370 28.03 23.40 -45.12
N ASP A 371 29.23 23.98 -45.09
CA ASP A 371 30.01 24.25 -43.87
C ASP A 371 29.74 25.68 -43.30
N VAL A 372 30.19 25.97 -42.08
CA VAL A 372 30.10 27.28 -41.38
C VAL A 372 30.64 28.43 -42.23
N ASN A 373 31.62 28.14 -43.09
CA ASN A 373 32.28 29.12 -43.95
C ASN A 373 31.56 29.39 -45.28
N ARG A 374 30.32 28.91 -45.47
CA ARG A 374 29.53 29.02 -46.72
C ARG A 374 30.15 28.31 -47.93
N GLU A 375 31.10 27.41 -47.74
CA GLU A 375 31.52 26.49 -48.80
C GLU A 375 30.45 25.40 -48.96
N SER A 376 29.76 25.43 -50.09
CA SER A 376 28.82 24.39 -50.51
C SER A 376 29.59 23.35 -51.33
N ILE A 377 29.83 22.18 -50.75
CA ILE A 377 30.36 21.02 -51.45
C ILE A 377 29.17 20.35 -52.14
N TYR A 378 29.07 20.53 -53.46
CA TYR A 378 28.10 19.79 -54.27
C TYR A 378 28.55 18.33 -54.38
N LEU A 379 27.63 17.40 -54.14
CA LEU A 379 27.90 15.95 -54.16
C LEU A 379 27.60 15.32 -55.52
#